data_AF-A0A546XCA6-F1
#
_entry.id   AF-A0A546XCA6-F1
#
_cell.length_a   1.000
_cell.length_b   1.000
_cell.length_c   1.000
_cell.angle_alpha   90.00
_cell.angle_beta   90.00
_cell.angle_gamma   90.00
#
_symmetry.space_group_name_H-M   'P 1'
#
loop_
_entity.id
_entity.type
_entity.pdbx_description
1 polymer ?
#
loop_
_entity_poly.entity_id
_entity_poly.type
_entity_poly.pdbx_seq_one_letter_code
_entity_poly.pdbx_strand_id
1 'polypeptide(L)'
;MPQTPTRLLAKIGLAYVNDQEPGIARERRGRGFCYRLPGGELLSDGIELKRIKSLGVPPAYRDVWICIDPSGHLQATGFDARGRKQYRYHPDWHALRGETKFFQLKSFGKALPAIRRRAMADIGKQDHGEDMTLAALTLLLDAAYLRVGNRSYLETNGTYGATTLLKRHVSFGETIELRFAAKGGQKVKRQLRHPRLQKILEEIADLPGKELFVWQDSENRVHSVDSSDLNAYLSRTGGAGISAKTFRTWGGTLAAFCDAMEHVAAGEKPSIKGMCQAAATELSNTPAICRKSYVHPAVLEIATEEKAQKKLGRILKVGAKPVSGLRADERRLLAFLP
;
A
#
# COMPACT_ATOMS: atom_id res chain seq x y z
N MET A 1 20.86 8.34 2.21
CA MET A 1 20.37 6.97 1.88
C MET A 1 19.89 6.31 3.17
N PRO A 2 18.67 5.78 3.27
CA PRO A 2 18.20 5.22 4.53
C PRO A 2 18.87 3.86 4.77
N GLN A 3 19.78 3.80 5.75
CA GLN A 3 20.54 2.62 6.19
C GLN A 3 19.68 1.52 6.87
N THR A 4 18.37 1.66 6.84
CA THR A 4 17.41 0.89 7.64
C THR A 4 17.21 -0.57 7.16
N PRO A 5 17.19 -0.89 5.84
CA PRO A 5 16.99 -2.27 5.40
C PRO A 5 18.16 -3.19 5.76
N THR A 6 19.40 -2.72 5.57
CA THR A 6 20.62 -3.54 5.71
C THR A 6 20.86 -4.01 7.14
N ARG A 7 20.66 -3.13 8.14
CA ARG A 7 20.80 -3.51 9.57
C ARG A 7 19.72 -4.50 10.02
N LEU A 8 18.53 -4.42 9.46
CA LEU A 8 17.41 -5.30 9.82
C LEU A 8 17.56 -6.68 9.17
N LEU A 9 18.05 -6.72 7.93
CA LEU A 9 18.38 -7.92 7.18
C LEU A 9 19.50 -8.73 7.87
N ALA A 10 20.57 -8.07 8.30
CA ALA A 10 21.68 -8.72 8.99
C ALA A 10 21.26 -9.44 10.28
N LYS A 11 20.27 -8.90 11.01
CA LYS A 11 19.73 -9.52 12.24
C LYS A 11 19.01 -10.85 12.00
N ILE A 12 18.50 -11.07 10.80
CA ILE A 12 17.85 -12.33 10.42
C ILE A 12 18.74 -13.17 9.49
N GLY A 13 20.03 -12.85 9.42
CA GLY A 13 20.99 -13.58 8.60
C GLY A 13 20.84 -13.37 7.09
N LEU A 14 20.11 -12.33 6.65
CA LEU A 14 19.95 -12.02 5.23
C LEU A 14 20.84 -10.87 4.78
N ALA A 15 21.25 -10.90 3.51
CA ALA A 15 22.00 -9.86 2.84
C ALA A 15 21.10 -9.00 1.93
N TYR A 16 21.37 -7.69 1.89
CA TYR A 16 20.77 -6.84 0.88
C TYR A 16 21.49 -7.06 -0.45
N VAL A 17 20.75 -7.47 -1.49
CA VAL A 17 21.27 -7.76 -2.84
C VAL A 17 20.30 -7.16 -3.86
N ASN A 18 20.83 -6.72 -5.00
CA ASN A 18 20.01 -6.22 -6.10
C ASN A 18 20.36 -6.91 -7.42
N ASP A 19 19.44 -6.89 -8.38
CA ASP A 19 19.59 -7.68 -9.61
C ASP A 19 20.42 -7.01 -10.72
N GLN A 20 21.14 -5.93 -10.38
CA GLN A 20 22.25 -5.41 -11.19
C GLN A 20 23.60 -6.02 -10.75
N GLU A 21 23.64 -6.73 -9.63
CA GLU A 21 24.81 -7.48 -9.20
C GLU A 21 25.00 -8.73 -10.07
N PRO A 22 26.24 -9.27 -10.20
CA PRO A 22 26.48 -10.53 -10.87
C PRO A 22 25.57 -11.65 -10.35
N GLY A 23 24.89 -12.36 -11.24
CA GLY A 23 23.94 -13.42 -10.88
C GLY A 23 23.98 -14.61 -11.82
N ILE A 24 23.23 -15.64 -11.45
CA ILE A 24 23.05 -16.84 -12.25
C ILE A 24 21.98 -16.54 -13.32
N ALA A 25 22.35 -16.72 -14.59
CA ALA A 25 21.44 -16.54 -15.73
C ALA A 25 20.73 -17.86 -16.05
N ARG A 26 19.43 -17.78 -16.39
CA ARG A 26 18.66 -18.94 -16.88
C ARG A 26 18.55 -18.90 -18.41
N GLU A 27 18.98 -19.97 -19.06
CA GLU A 27 18.91 -20.13 -20.51
C GLU A 27 18.04 -21.32 -20.89
N ARG A 28 17.31 -21.21 -22.00
CA ARG A 28 16.48 -22.30 -22.51
C ARG A 28 17.36 -23.31 -23.25
N ARG A 29 17.24 -24.60 -22.91
CA ARG A 29 17.98 -25.69 -23.56
C ARG A 29 17.06 -26.88 -23.83
N GLY A 30 16.72 -27.10 -25.10
CA GLY A 30 15.78 -28.14 -25.52
C GLY A 30 14.43 -28.01 -24.82
N ARG A 31 14.01 -29.05 -24.09
CA ARG A 31 12.76 -29.08 -23.32
C ARG A 31 12.86 -28.46 -21.92
N GLY A 32 14.03 -28.00 -21.50
CA GLY A 32 14.29 -27.50 -20.16
C GLY A 32 15.10 -26.21 -20.13
N PHE A 33 15.79 -26.00 -19.01
CA PHE A 33 16.65 -24.85 -18.78
C PHE A 33 18.03 -25.31 -18.33
N CYS A 34 19.05 -24.54 -18.70
CA CYS A 34 20.36 -24.56 -18.06
C CYS A 34 20.61 -23.24 -17.34
N TYR A 35 21.58 -23.25 -16.43
CA TYR A 35 21.92 -22.11 -15.59
C TYR A 35 23.39 -21.80 -15.77
N ARG A 36 23.74 -20.52 -15.92
CA ARG A 36 25.12 -20.06 -16.05
C ARG A 36 25.52 -19.19 -14.89
N LEU A 37 26.70 -19.44 -14.34
CA LEU A 37 27.34 -18.55 -13.38
C LEU A 37 27.71 -17.21 -14.06
N PRO A 38 28.01 -16.15 -13.29
CA PRO A 38 28.40 -14.86 -13.86
C PRO A 38 29.58 -14.93 -14.85
N GLY A 39 30.48 -15.89 -14.66
CA GLY A 39 31.59 -16.15 -15.59
C GLY A 39 31.20 -16.87 -16.89
N GLY A 40 29.93 -17.20 -17.10
CA GLY A 40 29.43 -17.91 -18.28
C GLY A 40 29.51 -19.44 -18.20
N GLU A 41 30.17 -19.98 -17.17
CA GLU A 41 30.28 -21.41 -16.91
C GLU A 41 28.92 -22.04 -16.59
N LEU A 42 28.75 -23.29 -16.99
CA LEU A 42 27.53 -24.05 -16.72
C LEU A 42 27.48 -24.46 -15.24
N LEU A 43 26.41 -24.08 -14.55
CA LEU A 43 26.15 -24.52 -13.18
C LEU A 43 25.71 -25.99 -13.18
N SER A 44 26.57 -26.85 -12.62
CA SER A 44 26.33 -28.30 -12.48
C SER A 44 26.08 -28.75 -11.04
N ASP A 45 26.29 -27.87 -10.05
CA ASP A 45 26.14 -28.19 -8.64
C ASP A 45 24.69 -28.61 -8.30
N GLY A 46 24.54 -29.82 -7.77
CA GLY A 46 23.24 -30.42 -7.51
C GLY A 46 22.45 -29.76 -6.38
N ILE A 47 23.13 -29.11 -5.42
CA ILE A 47 22.49 -28.42 -4.30
C ILE A 47 21.92 -27.10 -4.80
N GLU A 48 22.71 -26.32 -5.53
CA GLU A 48 22.29 -25.06 -6.13
C GLU A 48 21.16 -25.27 -7.14
N LEU A 49 21.24 -26.29 -7.99
CA LEU A 49 20.15 -26.61 -8.93
C LEU A 49 18.84 -26.96 -8.22
N LYS A 50 18.89 -27.63 -7.06
CA LYS A 50 17.70 -27.88 -6.23
C LYS A 50 17.15 -26.59 -5.63
N ARG A 51 18.02 -25.72 -5.11
CA ARG A 51 17.65 -24.38 -4.60
C ARG A 51 16.96 -23.55 -5.67
N ILE A 52 17.53 -23.45 -6.86
CA ILE A 52 16.96 -22.68 -7.98
C ILE A 52 15.57 -23.21 -8.36
N LYS A 53 15.38 -24.52 -8.39
CA LYS A 53 14.07 -25.13 -8.67
C LYS A 53 13.04 -24.77 -7.59
N SER A 54 13.42 -24.74 -6.32
CA SER A 54 12.50 -24.41 -5.22
C SER A 54 12.03 -22.95 -5.25
N LEU A 55 12.74 -22.04 -5.91
CA LEU A 55 12.31 -20.65 -6.10
C LEU A 55 11.03 -20.52 -6.94
N GLY A 56 10.66 -21.55 -7.71
CA GLY A 56 9.41 -21.57 -8.47
C GLY A 56 9.32 -20.43 -9.49
N VAL A 57 10.41 -20.13 -10.19
CA VAL A 57 10.42 -19.12 -11.27
C VAL A 57 9.70 -19.68 -12.51
N PRO A 58 8.56 -19.11 -12.94
CA PRO A 58 7.76 -19.67 -14.02
C PRO A 58 8.57 -19.85 -15.32
N PRO A 59 8.34 -20.93 -16.09
CA PRO A 59 9.05 -21.19 -17.34
C PRO A 59 8.88 -20.08 -18.39
N ALA A 60 7.75 -19.38 -18.38
CA ALA A 60 7.45 -18.31 -19.33
C ALA A 60 8.20 -16.99 -19.06
N TYR A 61 8.93 -16.88 -17.95
CA TYR A 61 9.66 -15.64 -17.64
C TYR A 61 10.92 -15.53 -18.50
N ARG A 62 11.13 -14.35 -19.09
CA ARG A 62 12.34 -13.98 -19.83
C ARG A 62 13.32 -13.20 -18.94
N ASP A 63 14.57 -13.10 -19.38
CA ASP A 63 15.67 -12.37 -18.73
C ASP A 63 15.74 -12.62 -17.21
N VAL A 64 15.85 -13.90 -16.86
CA VAL A 64 15.83 -14.33 -15.46
C VAL A 64 17.22 -14.20 -14.85
N TRP A 65 17.30 -13.40 -13.79
CA TRP A 65 18.44 -13.28 -12.91
C TRP A 65 18.17 -14.04 -11.61
N ILE A 66 19.14 -14.79 -11.11
CA ILE A 66 19.04 -15.55 -9.87
C ILE A 66 20.24 -15.18 -8.97
N CYS A 67 19.97 -14.90 -7.70
CA CYS A 67 20.99 -14.55 -6.73
C CYS A 67 21.92 -15.73 -6.45
N ILE A 68 23.23 -15.47 -6.43
CA ILE A 68 24.28 -16.45 -6.09
C ILE A 68 24.23 -16.75 -4.59
N ASP A 69 24.03 -15.73 -3.76
CA ASP A 69 23.96 -15.87 -2.31
C ASP A 69 22.58 -16.41 -1.90
N PRO A 70 22.48 -17.62 -1.29
CA PRO A 70 21.22 -18.13 -0.76
C PRO A 70 20.65 -17.23 0.35
N SER A 71 21.48 -16.46 1.05
CA SER A 71 21.07 -15.48 2.08
C SER A 71 20.66 -14.12 1.49
N GLY A 72 20.73 -13.94 0.17
CA GLY A 72 20.26 -12.72 -0.48
C GLY A 72 18.74 -12.54 -0.31
N HIS A 73 18.30 -11.38 0.20
CA HIS A 73 16.86 -11.15 0.42
C HIS A 73 16.03 -11.22 -0.87
N LEU A 74 16.61 -10.82 -2.01
CA LEU A 74 16.07 -11.01 -3.34
C LEU A 74 16.74 -12.25 -3.96
N GLN A 75 15.94 -13.25 -4.30
CA GLN A 75 16.44 -14.55 -4.76
C GLN A 75 16.40 -14.70 -6.28
N ALA A 76 15.42 -14.10 -6.96
CA ALA A 76 15.39 -14.06 -8.41
C ALA A 76 14.53 -12.93 -8.95
N THR A 77 14.81 -12.49 -10.18
CA THR A 77 13.95 -11.62 -10.97
C THR A 77 13.77 -12.17 -12.38
N GLY A 78 12.80 -11.61 -13.11
CA GLY A 78 12.55 -11.94 -14.51
C GLY A 78 11.33 -11.20 -15.03
N PHE A 79 11.09 -11.21 -16.34
CA PHE A 79 9.95 -10.51 -16.94
C PHE A 79 8.87 -11.50 -17.35
N ASP A 80 7.62 -11.22 -16.97
CA ASP A 80 6.49 -12.04 -17.39
C ASP A 80 6.11 -11.82 -18.86
N ALA A 81 5.11 -12.57 -19.35
CA ALA A 81 4.61 -12.47 -20.73
C ALA A 81 4.07 -11.08 -21.11
N ARG A 82 3.80 -10.21 -20.11
CA ARG A 82 3.37 -8.82 -20.33
C ARG A 82 4.52 -7.83 -20.20
N GLY A 83 5.77 -8.31 -20.16
CA GLY A 83 6.97 -7.49 -20.01
C GLY A 83 7.13 -6.85 -18.62
N ARG A 84 6.39 -7.29 -17.60
CA ARG A 84 6.51 -6.74 -16.25
C ARG A 84 7.60 -7.48 -15.50
N LYS A 85 8.49 -6.73 -14.85
CA LYS A 85 9.50 -7.29 -13.96
C LYS A 85 8.85 -7.90 -12.72
N GLN A 86 9.18 -9.15 -12.44
CA GLN A 86 8.69 -9.97 -11.36
C GLN A 86 9.85 -10.34 -10.43
N TYR A 87 9.53 -10.52 -9.16
CA TYR A 87 10.52 -10.75 -8.10
C TYR A 87 10.19 -12.04 -7.34
N ARG A 88 11.23 -12.72 -6.86
CA ARG A 88 11.19 -13.81 -5.90
C ARG A 88 12.11 -13.42 -4.75
N TYR A 89 11.60 -13.47 -3.53
CA TYR A 89 12.35 -13.10 -2.34
C TYR A 89 12.60 -14.31 -1.45
N HIS A 90 13.58 -14.21 -0.57
CA HIS A 90 13.82 -15.19 0.49
C HIS A 90 12.56 -15.34 1.38
N PRO A 91 12.19 -16.55 1.84
CA PRO A 91 11.04 -16.75 2.73
C PRO A 91 11.09 -15.87 4.00
N ASP A 92 12.26 -15.77 4.63
CA ASP A 92 12.44 -14.97 5.85
C ASP A 92 12.34 -13.46 5.59
N TRP A 93 12.62 -13.01 4.36
CA TRP A 93 12.34 -11.62 3.98
C TRP A 93 10.83 -11.34 3.98
N HIS A 94 10.01 -12.31 3.56
CA HIS A 94 8.56 -12.18 3.63
C HIS A 94 8.03 -12.16 5.06
N ALA A 95 8.62 -12.95 5.97
CA ALA A 95 8.29 -12.91 7.40
C ALA A 95 8.64 -11.54 8.01
N LEU A 96 9.87 -11.07 7.80
CA LEU A 96 10.34 -9.77 8.28
C LEU A 96 9.55 -8.59 7.69
N ARG A 97 9.25 -8.59 6.38
CA ARG A 97 8.35 -7.60 5.74
C ARG A 97 6.92 -7.72 6.23
N GLY A 98 6.47 -8.93 6.54
CA GLY A 98 5.14 -9.23 7.06
C GLY A 98 4.90 -8.56 8.40
N GLU A 99 5.89 -8.61 9.30
CA GLU A 99 5.84 -7.99 10.62
C GLU A 99 6.12 -6.48 10.56
N THR A 100 7.12 -6.05 9.79
CA THR A 100 7.49 -4.63 9.67
C THR A 100 6.43 -3.77 8.98
N LYS A 101 5.64 -4.33 8.04
CA LYS A 101 4.58 -3.55 7.35
C LYS A 101 3.50 -3.06 8.31
N PHE A 102 3.29 -3.77 9.43
CA PHE A 102 2.29 -3.43 10.43
C PHE A 102 2.88 -2.67 11.62
N PHE A 103 4.17 -2.89 11.94
CA PHE A 103 4.87 -2.20 13.01
C PHE A 103 4.81 -0.66 12.88
N GLN A 104 4.85 -0.14 11.65
CA GLN A 104 4.78 1.30 11.39
C GLN A 104 3.37 1.90 11.52
N LEU A 105 2.33 1.06 11.67
CA LEU A 105 0.94 1.51 11.59
C LEU A 105 0.53 2.38 12.79
N LYS A 106 1.03 2.08 13.99
CA LYS A 106 0.81 2.94 15.16
C LYS A 106 1.51 4.29 15.00
N SER A 107 2.73 4.30 14.47
CA SER A 107 3.45 5.54 14.15
C SER A 107 2.72 6.36 13.09
N PHE A 108 2.16 5.70 12.07
CA PHE A 108 1.28 6.35 11.09
C PHE A 108 0.07 7.00 11.77
N GLY A 109 -0.65 6.28 12.65
CA GLY A 109 -1.78 6.84 13.39
C GLY A 109 -1.41 8.06 14.25
N LYS A 110 -0.18 8.11 14.81
CA LYS A 110 0.35 9.29 15.50
C LYS A 110 0.68 10.46 14.56
N ALA A 111 1.16 10.17 13.35
CA ALA A 111 1.51 11.16 12.34
C ALA A 111 0.31 11.71 11.57
N LEU A 112 -0.80 10.95 11.50
CA LEU A 112 -1.97 11.27 10.69
C LEU A 112 -2.56 12.67 10.95
N PRO A 113 -2.65 13.18 12.20
CA PRO A 113 -3.09 14.55 12.44
C PRO A 113 -2.17 15.60 11.83
N ALA A 114 -0.85 15.39 11.85
CA ALA A 114 0.10 16.32 11.26
C ALA A 114 0.01 16.29 9.74
N ILE A 115 -0.15 15.11 9.14
CA ILE A 115 -0.37 14.95 7.69
C ILE A 115 -1.63 15.70 7.26
N ARG A 116 -2.76 15.49 7.96
CA ARG A 116 -4.04 16.18 7.69
C ARG A 116 -3.89 17.70 7.82
N ARG A 117 -3.24 18.19 8.89
CA ARG A 117 -3.00 19.63 9.07
C ARG A 117 -2.15 20.21 7.95
N ARG A 118 -1.09 19.51 7.55
CA ARG A 118 -0.21 19.98 6.46
C ARG A 118 -0.94 20.01 5.13
N ALA A 119 -1.68 18.97 4.79
CA ALA A 119 -2.52 18.96 3.59
C ALA A 119 -3.54 20.10 3.59
N MET A 120 -4.23 20.34 4.71
CA MET A 120 -5.13 21.50 4.84
C MET A 120 -4.41 22.85 4.67
N ALA A 121 -3.18 22.98 5.18
CA ALA A 121 -2.40 24.20 5.05
C ALA A 121 -1.95 24.43 3.59
N ASP A 122 -1.48 23.40 2.90
CA ASP A 122 -1.07 23.51 1.49
C ASP A 122 -2.26 23.82 0.58
N ILE A 123 -3.43 23.24 0.86
CA ILE A 123 -4.70 23.61 0.22
C ILE A 123 -5.05 25.09 0.43
N GLY A 124 -4.79 25.62 1.63
CA GLY A 124 -5.11 27.00 1.99
C GLY A 124 -4.28 28.04 1.23
N LYS A 125 -3.20 27.65 0.53
CA LYS A 125 -2.38 28.54 -0.28
C LYS A 125 -3.08 28.99 -1.57
N GLN A 126 -4.01 28.18 -2.08
CA GLN A 126 -4.80 28.47 -3.28
C GLN A 126 -3.97 28.90 -4.50
N ASP A 127 -2.80 28.29 -4.68
CA ASP A 127 -1.82 28.64 -5.72
C ASP A 127 -1.89 27.74 -6.97
N HIS A 128 -2.82 26.76 -6.99
CA HIS A 128 -2.92 25.70 -8.00
C HIS A 128 -1.60 24.93 -8.25
N GLY A 129 -0.67 25.01 -7.30
CA GLY A 129 0.65 24.40 -7.40
C GLY A 129 0.63 22.90 -7.08
N GLU A 130 1.79 22.27 -7.29
CA GLU A 130 1.97 20.83 -7.08
C GLU A 130 1.55 20.38 -5.67
N ASP A 131 2.01 21.09 -4.63
CA ASP A 131 1.73 20.74 -3.23
C ASP A 131 0.21 20.79 -2.92
N MET A 132 -0.56 21.71 -3.51
CA MET A 132 -2.02 21.78 -3.35
C MET A 132 -2.71 20.55 -3.94
N THR A 133 -2.33 20.16 -5.17
CA THR A 133 -2.87 18.97 -5.83
C THR A 133 -2.50 17.69 -5.08
N LEU A 134 -1.25 17.57 -4.61
CA LEU A 134 -0.79 16.43 -3.80
C LEU A 134 -1.47 16.38 -2.43
N ALA A 135 -1.78 17.54 -1.83
CA ALA A 135 -2.56 17.64 -0.60
C ALA A 135 -4.00 17.16 -0.80
N ALA A 136 -4.68 17.59 -1.88
CA ALA A 136 -6.02 17.13 -2.23
C ALA A 136 -6.05 15.61 -2.45
N LEU A 137 -5.06 15.08 -3.18
CA LEU A 137 -4.90 13.65 -3.40
C LEU A 137 -4.67 12.89 -2.08
N THR A 138 -3.88 13.44 -1.17
CA THR A 138 -3.64 12.86 0.17
C THR A 138 -4.93 12.75 0.98
N LEU A 139 -5.77 13.79 0.98
CA LEU A 139 -7.07 13.76 1.65
C LEU A 139 -8.04 12.79 1.01
N LEU A 140 -8.01 12.66 -0.33
CA LEU A 140 -8.80 11.64 -1.02
C LEU A 140 -8.37 10.23 -0.58
N LEU A 141 -7.08 9.97 -0.45
CA LEU A 141 -6.58 8.69 0.07
C LEU A 141 -6.98 8.45 1.52
N ASP A 142 -6.98 9.48 2.36
CA ASP A 142 -7.43 9.41 3.75
C ASP A 142 -8.94 9.16 3.88
N ALA A 143 -9.75 9.71 2.96
CA ALA A 143 -11.19 9.58 2.99
C ALA A 143 -11.70 8.28 2.37
N ALA A 144 -11.06 7.79 1.30
CA ALA A 144 -11.57 6.70 0.47
C ALA A 144 -10.65 5.47 0.38
N TYR A 145 -9.45 5.54 0.98
CA TYR A 145 -8.44 4.49 0.97
C TYR A 145 -8.20 3.90 -0.43
N LEU A 146 -8.19 4.73 -1.47
CA LEU A 146 -8.03 4.26 -2.84
C LEU A 146 -6.63 3.69 -3.07
N ARG A 147 -6.50 2.83 -4.08
CA ARG A 147 -5.18 2.49 -4.62
C ARG A 147 -4.63 3.72 -5.33
N VAL A 148 -3.33 3.97 -5.20
CA VAL A 148 -2.66 5.09 -5.89
C VAL A 148 -2.88 5.03 -7.40
N GLY A 149 -2.71 3.85 -8.00
CA GLY A 149 -2.64 3.74 -9.46
C GLY A 149 -1.27 4.14 -9.99
N ASN A 150 -0.98 3.77 -11.23
CA ASN A 150 0.15 4.30 -11.98
C ASN A 150 -0.19 4.26 -13.49
N ARG A 151 0.48 5.10 -14.27
CA ARG A 151 0.17 5.32 -15.69
C ARG A 151 0.39 4.06 -16.54
N SER A 152 1.51 3.36 -16.33
CA SER A 152 1.81 2.09 -17.02
C SER A 152 0.71 1.04 -16.82
N TYR A 153 0.15 0.94 -15.61
CA TYR A 153 -0.94 0.00 -15.31
C TYR A 153 -2.25 0.41 -15.97
N LEU A 154 -2.54 1.72 -16.05
CA LEU A 154 -3.69 2.26 -16.77
C LEU A 154 -3.60 1.93 -18.26
N GLU A 155 -2.49 2.23 -18.92
CA GLU A 155 -2.29 2.00 -20.35
C GLU A 155 -2.43 0.53 -20.73
N THR A 156 -1.93 -0.37 -19.86
CA THR A 156 -1.94 -1.81 -20.15
C THR A 156 -3.28 -2.49 -19.82
N ASN A 157 -4.02 -2.00 -18.81
CA ASN A 157 -5.18 -2.73 -18.28
C ASN A 157 -6.50 -1.94 -18.35
N GLY A 158 -6.49 -0.66 -18.72
CA GLY A 158 -7.67 0.18 -18.75
C GLY A 158 -8.31 0.44 -17.38
N THR A 159 -7.54 0.29 -16.30
CA THR A 159 -8.03 0.44 -14.92
C THR A 159 -7.34 1.58 -14.19
N TYR A 160 -8.09 2.27 -13.34
CA TYR A 160 -7.68 3.50 -12.69
C TYR A 160 -7.36 3.28 -11.20
N GLY A 161 -6.46 4.11 -10.67
CA GLY A 161 -6.30 4.45 -9.25
C GLY A 161 -6.32 5.97 -9.05
N ALA A 162 -6.12 6.41 -7.81
CA ALA A 162 -6.23 7.79 -7.36
C ALA A 162 -5.48 8.82 -8.23
N THR A 163 -4.18 8.63 -8.53
CA THR A 163 -3.38 9.56 -9.36
C THR A 163 -3.83 9.58 -10.82
N THR A 164 -4.48 8.51 -11.28
CA THR A 164 -4.91 8.34 -12.68
C THR A 164 -6.40 8.62 -12.87
N LEU A 165 -7.09 9.14 -11.85
CA LEU A 165 -8.51 9.48 -11.99
C LEU A 165 -8.67 10.57 -13.06
N LEU A 166 -9.83 10.53 -13.72
CA LEU A 166 -10.21 11.47 -14.75
C LEU A 166 -11.42 12.25 -14.26
N LYS A 167 -11.65 13.44 -14.80
CA LYS A 167 -12.78 14.28 -14.40
C LYS A 167 -14.12 13.57 -14.53
N ARG A 168 -14.31 12.75 -15.58
CA ARG A 168 -15.51 11.92 -15.77
C ARG A 168 -15.76 10.87 -14.67
N HIS A 169 -14.75 10.56 -13.84
CA HIS A 169 -14.87 9.60 -12.75
C HIS A 169 -15.36 10.22 -11.45
N VAL A 170 -15.46 11.56 -11.38
CA VAL A 170 -15.94 12.28 -10.21
C VAL A 170 -17.19 13.09 -10.58
N SER A 171 -18.16 13.09 -9.68
CA SER A 171 -19.32 13.98 -9.76
C SER A 171 -19.53 14.65 -8.41
N PHE A 172 -19.94 15.91 -8.44
CA PHE A 172 -20.12 16.75 -7.26
C PHE A 172 -21.62 17.00 -7.01
N GLY A 173 -22.01 17.07 -5.73
CA GLY A 173 -23.40 17.22 -5.29
C GLY A 173 -23.45 17.38 -3.78
N GLU A 174 -24.41 16.75 -3.09
CA GLU A 174 -24.41 16.68 -1.62
C GLU A 174 -23.17 15.91 -1.08
N THR A 175 -22.68 14.97 -1.89
CA THR A 175 -21.46 14.21 -1.63
C THR A 175 -20.61 14.15 -2.89
N ILE A 176 -19.30 13.94 -2.71
CA ILE A 176 -18.40 13.60 -3.80
C ILE A 176 -18.67 12.14 -4.17
N GLU A 177 -19.01 11.89 -5.42
CA GLU A 177 -19.19 10.54 -5.92
C GLU A 177 -18.08 10.15 -6.89
N LEU A 178 -17.47 8.98 -6.67
CA LEU A 178 -16.41 8.42 -7.48
C LEU A 178 -16.89 7.14 -8.18
N ARG A 179 -16.78 7.08 -9.50
CA ARG A 179 -17.16 5.92 -10.32
C ARG A 179 -16.08 5.61 -11.36
N PHE A 180 -15.42 4.45 -11.23
CA PHE A 180 -14.37 4.03 -12.17
C PHE A 180 -14.11 2.51 -12.15
N ALA A 181 -13.47 1.99 -13.19
CA ALA A 181 -12.97 0.61 -13.22
C ALA A 181 -11.59 0.54 -12.55
N ALA A 182 -11.49 -0.16 -11.43
CA ALA A 182 -10.25 -0.35 -10.68
C ALA A 182 -9.55 -1.67 -11.08
N LYS A 183 -8.40 -1.92 -10.44
CA LYS A 183 -7.58 -3.13 -10.63
C LYS A 183 -8.44 -4.40 -10.74
N GLY A 184 -8.26 -5.14 -11.84
CA GLY A 184 -8.99 -6.38 -12.12
C GLY A 184 -10.38 -6.17 -12.74
N GLY A 185 -10.68 -4.97 -13.24
CA GLY A 185 -11.97 -4.63 -13.86
C GLY A 185 -13.09 -4.36 -12.86
N GLN A 186 -12.79 -4.35 -11.55
CA GLN A 186 -13.77 -4.12 -10.51
C GLN A 186 -14.34 -2.69 -10.62
N LYS A 187 -15.67 -2.57 -10.74
CA LYS A 187 -16.36 -1.27 -10.71
C LYS A 187 -16.35 -0.74 -9.27
N VAL A 188 -15.68 0.39 -9.06
CA VAL A 188 -15.67 1.11 -7.78
C VAL A 188 -16.72 2.21 -7.85
N LYS A 189 -17.59 2.25 -6.83
CA LYS A 189 -18.51 3.35 -6.53
C LYS A 189 -18.26 3.77 -5.08
N ARG A 190 -17.92 5.04 -4.84
CA ARG A 190 -17.73 5.60 -3.50
C ARG A 190 -18.44 6.93 -3.38
N GLN A 191 -19.03 7.19 -2.21
CA GLN A 191 -19.63 8.47 -1.86
C GLN A 191 -18.92 9.00 -0.63
N LEU A 192 -18.47 10.26 -0.69
CA LEU A 192 -17.69 10.89 0.37
C LEU A 192 -18.34 12.23 0.73
N ARG A 193 -18.79 12.36 1.98
CA ARG A 193 -19.22 13.66 2.50
C ARG A 193 -18.01 14.39 3.09
N HIS A 194 -17.37 15.22 2.27
CA HIS A 194 -16.21 16.00 2.70
C HIS A 194 -16.22 17.39 2.03
N PRO A 195 -17.00 18.36 2.54
CA PRO A 195 -17.25 19.63 1.85
C PRO A 195 -16.00 20.39 1.43
N ARG A 196 -14.95 20.40 2.28
CA ARG A 196 -13.67 21.04 1.92
C ARG A 196 -12.96 20.35 0.76
N LEU A 197 -12.96 19.01 0.73
CA LEU A 197 -12.31 18.24 -0.33
C LEU A 197 -13.09 18.40 -1.63
N GLN A 198 -14.42 18.46 -1.54
CA GLN A 198 -15.28 18.70 -2.69
C GLN A 198 -14.91 20.01 -3.38
N LYS A 199 -14.89 21.12 -2.63
CA LYS A 199 -14.51 22.43 -3.17
C LYS A 199 -13.17 22.41 -3.90
N ILE A 200 -12.17 21.73 -3.33
CA ILE A 200 -10.82 21.66 -3.91
C ILE A 200 -10.79 20.76 -5.15
N LEU A 201 -11.55 19.67 -5.14
CA LEU A 201 -11.66 18.81 -6.31
C LEU A 201 -12.44 19.48 -7.45
N GLU A 202 -13.41 20.35 -7.13
CA GLU A 202 -14.07 21.23 -8.10
C GLU A 202 -13.04 22.19 -8.73
N GLU A 203 -12.26 22.90 -7.90
CA GLU A 203 -11.17 23.79 -8.37
C GLU A 203 -10.14 23.05 -9.24
N ILE A 204 -9.71 21.86 -8.84
CA ILE A 204 -8.80 21.01 -9.63
C ILE A 204 -9.47 20.55 -10.93
N ALA A 205 -10.76 20.22 -10.92
CA ALA A 205 -11.49 19.76 -12.09
C ALA A 205 -11.72 20.86 -13.14
N ASP A 206 -11.55 22.13 -12.78
CA ASP A 206 -11.63 23.27 -13.71
C ASP A 206 -10.33 23.46 -14.53
N LEU A 207 -9.18 22.95 -14.05
CA LEU A 207 -7.90 23.04 -14.77
C LEU A 207 -7.92 22.31 -16.13
N PRO A 208 -7.24 22.76 -17.19
CA PRO A 208 -7.35 22.15 -18.52
C PRO A 208 -7.02 20.64 -18.58
N GLY A 209 -7.71 19.90 -19.46
CA GLY A 209 -7.43 18.48 -19.73
C GLY A 209 -8.46 17.50 -19.17
N LYS A 210 -8.18 16.20 -19.33
CA LYS A 210 -9.08 15.09 -18.93
C LYS A 210 -8.74 14.49 -17.58
N GLU A 211 -7.47 14.55 -17.19
CA GLU A 211 -6.98 14.04 -15.92
C GLU A 211 -7.55 14.88 -14.78
N LEU A 212 -7.84 14.23 -13.65
CA LEU A 212 -8.35 14.93 -12.48
C LEU A 212 -7.19 15.60 -11.74
N PHE A 213 -6.18 14.84 -11.31
CA PHE A 213 -5.08 15.38 -10.53
C PHE A 213 -3.97 15.95 -11.43
N VAL A 214 -4.08 17.24 -11.70
CA VAL A 214 -3.07 18.04 -12.37
C VAL A 214 -2.78 19.30 -11.54
N TRP A 215 -1.67 19.97 -11.82
CA TRP A 215 -1.34 21.28 -11.26
C TRP A 215 -0.86 22.22 -12.36
N GLN A 216 -0.93 23.52 -12.11
CA GLN A 216 -0.58 24.56 -13.08
C GLN A 216 0.62 25.35 -12.57
N ASP A 217 1.66 25.49 -13.40
CA ASP A 217 2.84 26.28 -13.06
C ASP A 217 2.62 27.79 -13.29
N SER A 218 3.62 28.61 -12.92
CA SER A 218 3.57 30.07 -13.11
C SER A 218 3.52 30.51 -14.58
N GLU A 219 3.81 29.62 -15.52
CA GLU A 219 3.71 29.84 -16.96
C GLU A 219 2.38 29.32 -17.54
N ASN A 220 1.43 28.94 -16.67
CA ASN A 220 0.14 28.34 -17.02
C ASN A 220 0.23 26.98 -17.75
N ARG A 221 1.35 26.27 -17.61
CA ARG A 221 1.47 24.90 -18.13
C ARG A 221 0.89 23.91 -17.12
N VAL A 222 0.15 22.94 -17.64
CA VAL A 222 -0.50 21.89 -16.86
C VAL A 222 0.40 20.67 -16.77
N HIS A 223 0.63 20.20 -15.54
CA HIS A 223 1.47 19.06 -15.22
C HIS A 223 0.68 17.99 -14.48
N SER A 224 0.85 16.73 -14.86
CA SER A 224 0.27 15.59 -14.14
C SER A 224 1.07 15.27 -12.88
N VAL A 225 0.43 14.69 -11.87
CA VAL A 225 1.13 14.08 -10.72
C VAL A 225 1.13 12.57 -10.82
N ASP A 226 2.18 11.93 -10.30
CA ASP A 226 2.29 10.48 -10.27
C ASP A 226 2.42 9.90 -8.84
N SER A 227 2.62 8.59 -8.75
CA SER A 227 2.75 7.90 -7.46
C SER A 227 4.03 8.26 -6.71
N SER A 228 5.09 8.63 -7.43
CA SER A 228 6.39 9.04 -6.89
C SER A 228 6.26 10.39 -6.22
N ASP A 229 5.63 11.36 -6.88
CA ASP A 229 5.37 12.71 -6.35
C ASP A 229 4.57 12.65 -5.05
N LEU A 230 3.49 11.85 -5.06
CA LEU A 230 2.66 11.62 -3.88
C LEU A 230 3.44 10.99 -2.72
N ASN A 231 4.25 9.97 -2.98
CA ASN A 231 5.01 9.33 -1.90
C ASN A 231 6.15 10.23 -1.39
N ALA A 232 6.73 11.08 -2.24
CA ALA A 232 7.69 12.09 -1.83
C ALA A 232 7.02 13.12 -0.90
N TYR A 233 5.85 13.64 -1.28
CA TYR A 233 5.04 14.52 -0.44
C TYR A 233 4.67 13.87 0.91
N LEU A 234 4.18 12.64 0.91
CA LEU A 234 3.85 11.90 2.14
C LEU A 234 5.07 11.66 3.04
N SER A 235 6.24 11.41 2.45
CA SER A 235 7.49 11.22 3.20
C SER A 235 7.94 12.52 3.87
N ARG A 236 7.83 13.67 3.18
CA ARG A 236 8.15 15.00 3.74
C ARG A 236 7.23 15.37 4.90
N THR A 237 5.96 14.99 4.82
CA THR A 237 4.92 15.43 5.77
C THR A 237 4.72 14.48 6.95
N GLY A 238 4.81 13.17 6.71
CA GLY A 238 4.53 12.13 7.69
C GLY A 238 5.77 11.42 8.26
N GLY A 239 6.93 11.59 7.63
CA GLY A 239 8.18 10.93 7.99
C GLY A 239 8.48 9.67 7.17
N ALA A 240 9.70 9.17 7.30
CA ALA A 240 10.21 8.06 6.50
C ALA A 240 9.38 6.77 6.71
N GLY A 241 8.96 6.14 5.61
CA GLY A 241 8.21 4.88 5.60
C GLY A 241 6.69 5.04 5.42
N ILE A 242 6.15 6.26 5.52
CA ILE A 242 4.77 6.53 5.16
C ILE A 242 4.65 6.60 3.64
N SER A 243 3.71 5.83 3.12
CA SER A 243 3.36 5.80 1.70
C SER A 243 1.85 5.78 1.56
N ALA A 244 1.36 5.96 0.35
CA ALA A 244 -0.06 5.81 0.08
C ALA A 244 -0.61 4.40 0.39
N LYS A 245 0.24 3.37 0.38
CA LYS A 245 -0.15 2.02 0.83
C LYS A 245 -0.47 2.00 2.33
N THR A 246 0.22 2.82 3.12
CA THR A 246 0.02 2.90 4.58
C THR A 246 -1.40 3.35 4.93
N PHE A 247 -1.97 4.31 4.18
CA PHE A 247 -3.38 4.71 4.31
C PHE A 247 -4.34 3.53 4.11
N ARG A 248 -4.11 2.69 3.09
CA ARG A 248 -4.92 1.51 2.85
C ARG A 248 -4.83 0.48 3.97
N THR A 249 -3.62 0.27 4.52
CA THR A 249 -3.44 -0.62 5.67
C THR A 249 -4.11 -0.06 6.92
N TRP A 250 -4.08 1.25 7.13
CA TRP A 250 -4.82 1.91 8.21
C TRP A 250 -6.32 1.72 8.06
N GLY A 251 -6.89 2.05 6.90
CA GLY A 251 -8.32 1.89 6.62
C GLY A 251 -8.80 0.45 6.76
N GLY A 252 -8.05 -0.53 6.23
CA GLY A 252 -8.40 -1.95 6.39
C GLY A 252 -8.36 -2.42 7.85
N THR A 253 -7.35 -1.97 8.60
CA THR A 253 -7.23 -2.30 10.03
C THR A 253 -8.34 -1.62 10.84
N LEU A 254 -8.66 -0.37 10.53
CA LEU A 254 -9.72 0.39 11.20
C LEU A 254 -11.09 -0.24 10.95
N ALA A 255 -11.42 -0.60 9.70
CA ALA A 255 -12.68 -1.27 9.38
C ALA A 255 -12.83 -2.62 10.12
N ALA A 256 -11.77 -3.43 10.13
CA ALA A 256 -11.75 -4.68 10.90
C ALA A 256 -11.90 -4.44 12.41
N PHE A 257 -11.29 -3.37 12.92
CA PHE A 257 -11.37 -3.00 14.34
C PHE A 257 -12.76 -2.50 14.73
N CYS A 258 -13.43 -1.72 13.88
CA CYS A 258 -14.81 -1.27 14.09
C CYS A 258 -15.79 -2.45 14.13
N ASP A 259 -15.67 -3.42 13.21
CA ASP A 259 -16.45 -4.67 13.25
C ASP A 259 -16.26 -5.41 14.59
N ALA A 260 -15.01 -5.53 15.05
CA ALA A 260 -14.74 -6.14 16.34
C ALA A 260 -15.29 -5.34 17.53
N MET A 261 -15.25 -4.01 17.46
CA MET A 261 -15.84 -3.12 18.46
C MET A 261 -17.35 -3.31 18.59
N GLU A 262 -18.06 -3.39 17.47
CA GLU A 262 -19.52 -3.55 17.43
C GLU A 262 -19.93 -4.86 18.11
N HIS A 263 -19.30 -5.98 17.75
CA HIS A 263 -19.58 -7.27 18.38
C HIS A 263 -19.25 -7.27 19.88
N VAL A 264 -18.08 -6.76 20.28
CA VAL A 264 -17.72 -6.72 21.71
C VAL A 264 -18.65 -5.81 22.51
N ALA A 265 -19.11 -4.70 21.94
CA ALA A 265 -20.08 -3.82 22.57
C ALA A 265 -21.46 -4.50 22.74
N ALA A 266 -21.84 -5.39 21.82
CA ALA A 266 -23.04 -6.22 21.91
C ALA A 266 -22.90 -7.43 22.84
N GLY A 267 -21.73 -7.65 23.46
CA GLY A 267 -21.46 -8.83 24.28
C GLY A 267 -21.19 -10.11 23.46
N GLU A 268 -20.95 -9.96 22.17
CA GLU A 268 -20.70 -11.05 21.23
C GLU A 268 -19.20 -11.27 20.99
N LYS A 269 -18.84 -12.45 20.52
CA LYS A 269 -17.47 -12.76 20.10
C LYS A 269 -17.26 -12.39 18.63
N PRO A 270 -16.35 -11.46 18.30
CA PRO A 270 -16.05 -11.15 16.91
C PRO A 270 -15.37 -12.33 16.22
N SER A 271 -15.48 -12.39 14.89
CA SER A 271 -14.86 -13.44 14.08
C SER A 271 -13.83 -12.87 13.12
N ILE A 272 -12.73 -13.61 12.88
CA ILE A 272 -11.73 -13.24 11.87
C ILE A 272 -12.40 -13.04 10.49
N LYS A 273 -13.42 -13.85 10.18
CA LYS A 273 -14.16 -13.78 8.92
C LYS A 273 -14.89 -12.43 8.78
N GLY A 274 -15.66 -12.03 9.80
CA GLY A 274 -16.40 -10.75 9.82
C GLY A 274 -15.45 -9.56 9.66
N MET A 275 -14.42 -9.51 10.50
CA MET A 275 -13.41 -8.46 10.48
C MET A 275 -12.71 -8.33 9.12
N CYS A 276 -12.35 -9.46 8.50
CA CYS A 276 -11.73 -9.46 7.17
C CYS A 276 -12.73 -9.08 6.06
N GLN A 277 -14.01 -9.38 6.24
CA GLN A 277 -15.07 -8.97 5.33
C GLN A 277 -15.32 -7.47 5.41
N ALA A 278 -15.36 -6.88 6.60
CA ALA A 278 -15.43 -5.44 6.80
C ALA A 278 -14.27 -4.71 6.09
N ALA A 279 -13.03 -5.18 6.30
CA ALA A 279 -11.86 -4.65 5.61
C ALA A 279 -11.90 -4.84 4.08
N ALA A 280 -12.45 -5.96 3.60
CA ALA A 280 -12.60 -6.26 2.17
C ALA A 280 -13.58 -5.30 1.49
N THR A 281 -14.73 -5.06 2.12
CA THR A 281 -15.73 -4.07 1.70
C THR A 281 -15.11 -2.68 1.65
N GLU A 282 -14.38 -2.28 2.69
CA GLU A 282 -13.78 -0.94 2.75
C GLU A 282 -12.70 -0.71 1.69
N LEU A 283 -11.86 -1.71 1.42
CA LEU A 283 -10.73 -1.55 0.51
C LEU A 283 -10.97 -1.98 -0.93
N SER A 284 -12.16 -2.53 -1.22
CA SER A 284 -12.48 -3.23 -2.47
C SER A 284 -11.39 -4.27 -2.79
N ASN A 285 -11.29 -5.25 -1.90
CA ASN A 285 -10.34 -6.37 -1.90
C ASN A 285 -11.09 -7.68 -1.60
N THR A 286 -10.41 -8.83 -1.70
CA THR A 286 -10.93 -10.07 -1.11
C THR A 286 -10.58 -10.17 0.38
N PRO A 287 -11.39 -10.85 1.20
CA PRO A 287 -11.10 -11.06 2.62
C PRO A 287 -9.73 -11.72 2.86
N ALA A 288 -9.34 -12.67 2.02
CA ALA A 288 -8.03 -13.34 2.11
C ALA A 288 -6.86 -12.35 1.90
N ILE A 289 -6.99 -11.42 0.95
CA ILE A 289 -5.99 -10.37 0.72
C ILE A 289 -5.95 -9.41 1.91
N CYS A 290 -7.10 -9.02 2.46
CA CYS A 290 -7.16 -8.15 3.63
C CYS A 290 -6.51 -8.78 4.86
N ARG A 291 -6.85 -10.04 5.18
CA ARG A 291 -6.24 -10.80 6.27
C ARG A 291 -4.71 -10.83 6.15
N LYS A 292 -4.20 -11.12 4.95
CA LYS A 292 -2.76 -11.26 4.73
C LYS A 292 -2.01 -9.93 4.75
N SER A 293 -2.62 -8.83 4.29
CA SER A 293 -1.87 -7.64 3.85
C SER A 293 -2.36 -6.29 4.36
N TYR A 294 -3.59 -6.20 4.88
CA TYR A 294 -4.22 -4.91 5.22
C TYR A 294 -4.81 -4.84 6.62
N VAL A 295 -5.00 -5.96 7.33
CA VAL A 295 -5.47 -5.97 8.72
C VAL A 295 -4.32 -6.30 9.66
N HIS A 296 -4.07 -5.43 10.64
CA HIS A 296 -3.04 -5.64 11.65
C HIS A 296 -3.29 -6.92 12.47
N PRO A 297 -2.29 -7.79 12.69
CA PRO A 297 -2.45 -9.06 13.42
C PRO A 297 -3.04 -8.88 14.82
N ALA A 298 -2.53 -7.92 15.61
CA ALA A 298 -3.08 -7.60 16.93
C ALA A 298 -4.60 -7.28 16.91
N VAL A 299 -5.14 -6.76 15.81
CA VAL A 299 -6.60 -6.55 15.67
C VAL A 299 -7.28 -7.90 15.44
N LEU A 300 -6.77 -8.77 14.56
CA LEU A 300 -7.32 -10.12 14.36
C LEU A 300 -7.31 -10.97 15.64
N GLU A 301 -6.31 -10.79 16.51
CA GLU A 301 -6.21 -11.45 17.80
C GLU A 301 -7.41 -11.16 18.72
N ILE A 302 -8.18 -10.08 18.49
CA ILE A 302 -9.42 -9.81 19.26
C ILE A 302 -10.41 -10.98 19.15
N ALA A 303 -10.43 -11.68 18.01
CA ALA A 303 -11.32 -12.81 17.77
C ALA A 303 -10.83 -14.13 18.41
N THR A 304 -9.54 -14.24 18.75
CA THR A 304 -8.95 -15.51 19.22
C THR A 304 -8.41 -15.44 20.64
N GLU A 305 -7.91 -14.27 21.07
CA GLU A 305 -7.20 -14.07 22.33
C GLU A 305 -8.05 -13.29 23.34
N GLU A 306 -8.35 -13.91 24.49
CA GLU A 306 -9.11 -13.28 25.57
C GLU A 306 -8.44 -11.97 26.06
N LYS A 307 -7.10 -11.93 26.08
CA LYS A 307 -6.34 -10.72 26.46
C LYS A 307 -6.61 -9.55 25.52
N ALA A 308 -6.65 -9.80 24.20
CA ALA A 308 -6.94 -8.77 23.21
C ALA A 308 -8.40 -8.29 23.32
N GLN A 309 -9.33 -9.22 23.51
CA GLN A 309 -10.75 -8.89 23.72
C GLN A 309 -10.97 -8.06 25.00
N LYS A 310 -10.35 -8.45 26.13
CA LYS A 310 -10.38 -7.68 27.39
C LYS A 310 -9.78 -6.28 27.23
N LYS A 311 -8.66 -6.16 26.50
CA LYS A 311 -8.04 -4.86 26.20
C LYS A 311 -9.01 -3.96 25.43
N LEU A 312 -9.66 -4.49 24.39
CA LEU A 312 -10.67 -3.74 23.65
C LEU A 312 -11.84 -3.34 24.55
N GLY A 313 -12.38 -4.27 25.34
CA GLY A 313 -13.47 -3.98 26.28
C GLY A 313 -13.13 -2.85 27.26
N ARG A 314 -11.88 -2.79 27.76
CA ARG A 314 -11.41 -1.68 28.59
C ARG A 314 -11.39 -0.35 27.82
N ILE A 315 -10.93 -0.35 26.56
CA ILE A 315 -10.92 0.86 25.72
C ILE A 315 -12.34 1.36 25.44
N LEU A 316 -13.31 0.46 25.24
CA LEU A 316 -14.71 0.84 25.05
C LEU A 316 -15.31 1.47 26.31
N LYS A 317 -15.00 0.94 27.50
CA LYS A 317 -15.48 1.47 28.79
C LYS A 317 -14.84 2.80 29.18
N VAL A 318 -13.51 2.90 29.07
CA VAL A 318 -12.74 4.08 29.52
C VAL A 318 -12.73 5.18 28.45
N GLY A 319 -12.93 4.82 27.18
CA GLY A 319 -12.69 5.70 26.05
C GLY A 319 -11.20 5.85 25.73
N ALA A 320 -10.92 6.59 24.67
CA ALA A 320 -9.57 6.96 24.25
C ALA A 320 -9.34 8.46 24.47
N LYS A 321 -8.13 8.85 24.87
CA LYS A 321 -7.76 10.27 25.04
C LYS A 321 -8.08 11.05 23.76
N PRO A 322 -8.70 12.24 23.85
CA PRO A 322 -8.88 13.11 22.70
C PRO A 322 -7.53 13.47 22.07
N VAL A 323 -7.47 13.36 20.74
CA VAL A 323 -6.32 13.77 19.92
C VAL A 323 -6.91 14.58 18.77
N SER A 324 -6.60 15.87 18.74
CA SER A 324 -7.08 16.76 17.67
C SER A 324 -6.64 16.23 16.30
N GLY A 325 -7.59 16.15 15.36
CA GLY A 325 -7.36 15.63 14.01
C GLY A 325 -7.50 14.11 13.85
N LEU A 326 -7.87 13.36 14.90
CA LEU A 326 -8.28 11.95 14.81
C LEU A 326 -9.77 11.76 15.12
N ARG A 327 -10.43 10.90 14.35
CA ARG A 327 -11.80 10.43 14.58
C ARG A 327 -11.86 9.57 15.84
N ALA A 328 -13.06 9.38 16.41
CA ALA A 328 -13.22 8.59 17.65
C ALA A 328 -12.65 7.18 17.54
N ASP A 329 -12.96 6.48 16.44
CA ASP A 329 -12.51 5.09 16.25
C ASP A 329 -11.03 5.00 15.93
N GLU A 330 -10.47 6.00 15.24
CA GLU A 330 -9.02 6.12 15.01
C GLU A 330 -8.27 6.25 16.34
N ARG A 331 -8.80 7.02 17.30
CA ARG A 331 -8.21 7.17 18.64
C ARG A 331 -8.26 5.86 19.42
N ARG A 332 -9.37 5.13 19.33
CA ARG A 332 -9.52 3.81 19.96
C ARG A 332 -8.57 2.79 19.35
N LEU A 333 -8.47 2.74 18.03
CA LEU A 333 -7.51 1.89 17.33
C LEU A 333 -6.08 2.23 17.75
N LEU A 334 -5.73 3.53 17.78
CA LEU A 334 -4.40 3.98 18.17
C LEU A 334 -4.04 3.56 19.61
N ALA A 335 -5.00 3.62 20.53
CA ALA A 335 -4.83 3.14 21.90
C ALA A 335 -4.72 1.60 21.99
N PHE A 336 -5.36 0.89 21.06
CA PHE A 336 -5.36 -0.58 21.00
C PHE A 336 -4.07 -1.15 20.42
N LEU A 337 -3.49 -0.54 19.38
CA LEU A 337 -2.28 -1.06 18.72
C LEU A 337 -1.08 -1.14 19.70
N PRO A 338 -0.19 -2.14 19.55
CA PRO A 338 0.94 -2.41 20.46
C PRO A 338 1.91 -1.24 20.56
#